data_AF-A0A0L0KNE3-F1
#
_entry.id   AF-A0A0L0KNE3-F1
#
_cell.length_a   1.000
_cell.length_b   1.000
_cell.length_c   1.000
_cell.angle_alpha   90.00
_cell.angle_beta   90.00
_cell.angle_gamma   90.00
#
_symmetry.space_group_name_H-M   'P 1'
#
loop_
_entity.id
_entity.type
_entity.pdbx_description
1 polymer ?
#
loop_
_entity_poly.entity_id
_entity_poly.type
_entity_poly.pdbx_seq_one_letter_code
_entity_poly.pdbx_strand_id
1 'polypeptide(L)'
;VRLEWNWKTEDAKSAAGARQLAIGDILGVEWLPAAGLENGHLRFTVRGAATKAPPKYDPNSVELWGFKKDPLMALVAAAVQARLPHPAAGPVTAVPAAESTPVPASGDDHDALLRRLRELGELHRDGVLTDDEFAMAKQAVLKRL
;
A
#
# COMPACT_ATOMS: atom_id res chain seq x y z
N VAL A 1 -3.98 -7.52 -4.22
CA VAL A 1 -3.50 -7.24 -2.85
C VAL A 1 -2.12 -7.88 -2.69
N ARG A 2 -1.12 -7.13 -2.23
CA ARG A 2 0.23 -7.66 -1.95
C ARG A 2 0.47 -7.64 -0.44
N LEU A 3 0.83 -8.78 0.12
CA LEU A 3 1.20 -8.93 1.52
C LEU A 3 2.71 -9.16 1.58
N GLU A 4 3.39 -8.33 2.36
CA GLU A 4 4.82 -8.44 2.59
C GLU A 4 5.09 -8.65 4.06
N TRP A 5 5.98 -9.59 4.35
CA TRP A 5 6.32 -9.97 5.71
C TRP A 5 7.59 -9.23 6.12
N ASN A 6 7.53 -8.63 7.29
CA ASN A 6 8.72 -8.13 7.94
C ASN A 6 9.26 -9.18 8.91
N TRP A 7 10.43 -8.91 9.48
CA TRP A 7 11.09 -9.75 10.46
C TRP A 7 10.27 -10.05 11.74
N LYS A 8 9.17 -9.33 12.01
CA LYS A 8 8.27 -9.58 13.15
C LYS A 8 7.14 -10.55 12.83
N THR A 9 7.06 -11.07 11.61
CA THR A 9 6.02 -11.99 11.18
C THR A 9 6.43 -13.43 11.50
N GLU A 10 5.47 -14.25 11.95
CA GLU A 10 5.69 -15.68 12.21
C GLU A 10 6.48 -16.37 11.09
N ASP A 11 7.43 -17.23 11.49
CA ASP A 11 8.40 -17.85 10.57
C ASP A 11 7.72 -18.61 9.43
N ALA A 12 6.58 -19.24 9.68
CA ALA A 12 5.80 -19.93 8.66
C ALA A 12 5.34 -19.01 7.52
N LYS A 13 5.07 -17.72 7.81
CA LYS A 13 4.67 -16.73 6.79
C LYS A 13 5.88 -16.14 6.10
N SER A 14 6.91 -15.79 6.87
CA SER A 14 8.17 -15.29 6.34
C SER A 14 8.81 -16.30 5.38
N ALA A 15 8.80 -17.59 5.71
CA ALA A 15 9.29 -18.68 4.86
C ALA A 15 8.43 -18.90 3.60
N ALA A 16 7.11 -18.65 3.68
CA ALA A 16 6.22 -18.73 2.52
C ALA A 16 6.41 -17.57 1.52
N GLY A 17 7.17 -16.54 1.89
CA GLY A 17 7.46 -15.39 1.04
C GLY A 17 6.29 -14.42 0.89
N ALA A 18 6.54 -13.30 0.21
CA ALA A 18 5.52 -12.30 -0.08
C ALA A 18 4.36 -12.91 -0.87
N ARG A 19 3.12 -12.53 -0.53
CA ARG A 19 1.90 -13.06 -1.13
C ARG A 19 1.32 -12.03 -2.11
N GLN A 20 1.00 -12.46 -3.31
CA GLN A 20 0.18 -11.68 -4.24
C GLN A 20 -1.17 -12.37 -4.41
N LEU A 21 -2.24 -11.64 -4.06
CA LEU A 21 -3.62 -12.09 -4.20
C LEU A 21 -4.28 -11.28 -5.29
N ALA A 22 -4.66 -11.93 -6.39
CA ALA A 22 -5.44 -11.29 -7.45
C ALA A 22 -6.84 -10.95 -6.91
N ILE A 23 -7.34 -9.75 -7.21
CA ILE A 23 -8.66 -9.31 -6.70
C ILE A 23 -9.78 -10.26 -7.15
N GLY A 24 -9.73 -10.78 -8.38
CA GLY A 24 -10.71 -11.73 -8.91
C GLY A 24 -10.72 -13.11 -8.23
N ASP A 25 -9.69 -13.42 -7.42
CA ASP A 25 -9.61 -14.65 -6.64
C ASP A 25 -9.98 -14.45 -5.17
N ILE A 26 -10.13 -13.20 -4.72
CA ILE A 26 -10.62 -12.90 -3.38
C ILE A 26 -12.14 -13.08 -3.37
N LEU A 27 -12.63 -13.92 -2.46
CA LEU A 27 -14.04 -14.22 -2.26
C LEU A 27 -14.62 -13.40 -1.11
N GLY A 28 -13.77 -12.94 -0.19
CA GLY A 28 -14.19 -12.19 0.99
C GLY A 28 -13.00 -11.60 1.73
N VAL A 29 -13.28 -10.60 2.54
CA VAL A 29 -12.32 -10.00 3.45
C VAL A 29 -12.96 -9.89 4.83
N GLU A 30 -12.26 -10.38 5.84
CA GLU A 30 -12.65 -10.32 7.24
C GLU A 30 -11.68 -9.40 7.97
N TRP A 31 -12.22 -8.43 8.71
CA TRP A 31 -11.43 -7.53 9.54
C TRP A 31 -11.93 -7.59 10.98
N LEU A 32 -11.01 -7.88 11.89
CA LEU A 32 -11.21 -7.81 13.32
C LEU A 32 -10.21 -6.81 13.91
N PRO A 33 -10.65 -5.73 14.57
CA PRO A 33 -9.75 -4.78 15.23
C PRO A 33 -9.05 -5.43 16.43
N ALA A 34 -7.89 -4.91 16.82
CA ALA A 34 -7.24 -5.31 18.06
C ALA A 34 -8.02 -4.73 19.26
N ALA A 35 -8.25 -5.53 20.29
CA ALA A 35 -9.01 -5.11 21.47
C ALA A 35 -8.33 -5.61 22.76
N GLY A 36 -7.98 -4.68 23.64
CA GLY A 36 -7.30 -5.02 24.90
C GLY A 36 -5.93 -5.65 24.65
N LEU A 37 -5.77 -6.91 25.09
CA LEU A 37 -4.56 -7.72 24.89
C LEU A 37 -4.66 -8.68 23.69
N GLU A 38 -5.80 -8.70 23.00
CA GLU A 38 -6.00 -9.56 21.84
C GLU A 38 -5.57 -8.86 20.56
N ASN A 39 -4.78 -9.57 19.74
CA ASN A 39 -4.38 -9.10 18.43
C ASN A 39 -5.57 -9.14 17.47
N GLY A 40 -5.74 -8.07 16.70
CA GLY A 40 -6.66 -8.05 15.58
C GLY A 40 -6.10 -8.82 14.39
N HIS A 41 -6.89 -8.93 13.34
CA HIS A 41 -6.40 -9.47 12.07
C HIS A 41 -7.19 -8.92 10.88
N LEU A 42 -6.52 -8.90 9.73
CA LEU A 42 -7.14 -8.76 8.42
C LEU A 42 -6.92 -10.08 7.68
N ARG A 43 -7.99 -10.70 7.17
CA ARG A 43 -7.94 -12.02 6.55
C ARG A 43 -8.65 -12.02 5.21
N PHE A 44 -8.02 -12.63 4.21
CA PHE A 44 -8.58 -12.78 2.87
C PHE A 44 -9.00 -14.22 2.62
N THR A 45 -10.26 -14.41 2.22
CA THR A 45 -10.74 -15.69 1.71
C THR A 45 -10.41 -15.75 0.23
N VAL A 46 -9.57 -16.70 -0.19
CA VAL A 46 -9.06 -16.81 -1.57
C VAL A 46 -9.52 -18.13 -2.19
N ARG A 47 -9.99 -18.08 -3.44
CA ARG A 47 -10.41 -19.25 -4.21
C ARG A 47 -9.26 -20.28 -4.28
N GLY A 48 -9.55 -21.53 -3.94
CA GLY A 48 -8.56 -22.62 -4.00
C GLY A 48 -7.44 -22.57 -2.94
N ALA A 49 -7.45 -21.56 -2.05
CA ALA A 49 -6.42 -21.37 -1.02
C ALA A 49 -7.02 -21.05 0.35
N ALA A 50 -8.21 -21.59 0.64
CA ALA A 50 -8.82 -21.49 1.95
C ALA A 50 -8.00 -22.29 2.98
N THR A 51 -7.76 -21.71 4.14
CA THR A 51 -7.05 -22.38 5.23
C THR A 51 -7.90 -22.42 6.49
N LYS A 52 -7.72 -23.48 7.27
CA LYS A 52 -8.33 -23.64 8.60
C LYS A 52 -7.38 -23.20 9.72
N ALA A 53 -6.16 -22.79 9.37
CA ALA A 53 -5.20 -22.29 10.34
C ALA A 53 -5.74 -21.03 11.04
N PRO A 54 -5.41 -20.82 12.32
CA PRO A 54 -5.66 -19.56 12.99
C PRO A 54 -5.07 -18.38 12.20
N PRO A 55 -5.65 -17.17 12.28
CA PRO A 55 -5.17 -15.99 11.54
C PRO A 55 -3.66 -15.73 11.72
N LYS A 56 -3.15 -16.00 12.92
CA LYS A 56 -1.73 -15.93 13.25
C LYS A 56 -0.82 -16.75 12.32
N TYR A 57 -1.28 -17.90 11.84
CA TYR A 57 -0.52 -18.81 10.97
C TYR A 57 -1.05 -18.86 9.53
N ASP A 58 -2.10 -18.11 9.22
CA ASP A 58 -2.70 -18.07 7.88
C ASP A 58 -1.89 -17.15 6.94
N PRO A 59 -1.32 -17.66 5.82
CA PRO A 59 -0.56 -16.86 4.86
C PRO A 59 -1.41 -15.82 4.10
N ASN A 60 -2.74 -15.92 4.14
CA ASN A 60 -3.68 -14.95 3.62
C ASN A 60 -4.20 -14.00 4.72
N SER A 61 -3.56 -13.97 5.90
CA SER A 61 -3.93 -13.08 6.99
C SER A 61 -2.75 -12.25 7.50
N VAL A 62 -3.04 -10.99 7.83
CA VAL A 62 -2.15 -10.04 8.49
C VAL A 62 -2.61 -9.89 9.93
N GLU A 63 -1.73 -10.17 10.88
CA GLU A 63 -1.99 -9.94 12.31
C GLU A 63 -1.78 -8.47 12.66
N LEU A 64 -2.74 -7.89 13.37
CA LEU A 64 -2.76 -6.48 13.75
C LEU A 64 -2.34 -6.35 15.20
N TRP A 65 -1.11 -5.89 15.38
CA TRP A 65 -0.52 -5.63 16.68
C TRP A 65 -0.81 -4.20 17.12
N GLY A 66 -1.75 -4.06 18.05
CA GLY A 66 -2.11 -2.79 18.69
C GLY A 66 -2.89 -1.80 17.82
N PHE A 67 -3.42 -0.76 18.45
CA PHE A 67 -4.47 0.11 17.91
C PHE A 67 -4.07 1.01 16.73
N LYS A 68 -2.77 1.26 16.51
CA LYS A 68 -2.33 2.28 15.54
C LYS A 68 -2.54 1.89 14.08
N LYS A 69 -2.62 0.59 13.76
CA LYS A 69 -2.74 0.11 12.38
C LYS A 69 -4.19 -0.23 11.99
N ASP A 70 -5.11 -0.25 12.94
CA ASP A 70 -6.48 -0.70 12.72
C ASP A 70 -7.27 0.16 11.74
N PRO A 71 -7.22 1.52 11.78
CA PRO A 71 -7.96 2.34 10.81
C PRO A 71 -7.48 2.14 9.38
N LEU A 72 -6.17 1.98 9.17
CA LEU A 72 -5.60 1.72 7.85
C LEU A 72 -6.03 0.35 7.32
N MET A 73 -6.12 -0.65 8.19
CA MET A 73 -6.55 -2.00 7.81
C MET A 73 -8.05 -2.08 7.55
N ALA A 74 -8.86 -1.31 8.28
CA ALA A 74 -10.27 -1.11 7.99
C ALA A 74 -10.46 -0.50 6.59
N LEU A 75 -9.66 0.49 6.21
CA LEU A 75 -9.69 1.09 4.87
C LEU A 75 -9.31 0.07 3.79
N VAL A 76 -8.29 -0.75 4.02
CA VAL A 76 -7.92 -1.83 3.09
C VAL A 76 -9.07 -2.84 2.96
N ALA A 77 -9.68 -3.26 4.07
CA ALA A 77 -10.81 -4.17 4.06
C ALA A 77 -11.99 -3.60 3.25
N ALA A 78 -12.37 -2.34 3.53
CA ALA A 78 -13.44 -1.65 2.80
C ALA A 78 -13.12 -1.52 1.30
N ALA A 79 -11.88 -1.15 0.96
CA ALA A 79 -11.44 -1.01 -0.42
C ALA A 79 -11.48 -2.36 -1.18
N VAL A 80 -11.14 -3.46 -0.53
CA VAL A 80 -11.25 -4.80 -1.10
C VAL A 80 -12.72 -5.19 -1.25
N GLN A 81 -13.52 -5.01 -0.19
CA GLN A 81 -14.94 -5.33 -0.19
C GLN A 81 -15.73 -4.58 -1.26
N ALA A 82 -15.41 -3.31 -1.52
CA ALA A 82 -16.03 -2.50 -2.56
C ALA A 82 -15.74 -2.99 -3.99
N ARG A 83 -14.69 -3.79 -4.18
CA ARG A 83 -14.31 -4.38 -5.48
C ARG A 83 -14.79 -5.82 -5.64
N LEU A 84 -15.34 -6.42 -4.58
CA LEU A 84 -15.95 -7.74 -4.67
C LEU A 84 -17.34 -7.64 -5.33
N PRO A 85 -17.82 -8.73 -5.98
CA PRO A 85 -19.16 -8.76 -6.54
C PRO A 85 -20.19 -8.43 -5.44
N HIS A 86 -20.84 -7.27 -5.55
CA HIS A 86 -21.79 -6.82 -4.54
C HIS A 86 -23.22 -7.15 -4.99
N PRO A 87 -24.07 -7.76 -4.15
CA PRO A 87 -25.44 -8.10 -4.53
C PRO A 87 -26.31 -6.88 -4.89
N ALA A 88 -25.98 -5.69 -4.39
CA ALA A 88 -26.64 -4.44 -4.79
C ALA A 88 -25.95 -3.71 -5.96
N ALA A 89 -24.89 -4.29 -6.55
CA ALA A 89 -24.41 -3.83 -7.84
C ALA A 89 -25.50 -4.16 -8.87
N GLY A 90 -26.28 -3.15 -9.25
CA GLY A 90 -27.13 -3.22 -10.43
C GLY A 90 -26.30 -3.58 -11.67
N PRO A 91 -26.94 -3.87 -12.82
CA PRO A 91 -26.21 -4.19 -14.04
C PRO A 91 -25.18 -3.09 -14.28
N VAL A 92 -23.91 -3.44 -14.05
CA VAL A 92 -22.79 -2.58 -14.31
C VAL A 92 -22.84 -2.45 -15.83
N THR A 93 -23.35 -1.33 -16.33
CA THR A 93 -22.90 -0.83 -17.62
C THR A 93 -21.40 -0.91 -17.49
N ALA A 94 -20.80 -1.85 -18.20
CA ALA A 94 -19.36 -1.98 -18.27
C ALA A 94 -18.89 -0.65 -18.85
N VAL A 95 -18.69 0.34 -17.99
CA VAL A 95 -17.67 1.33 -18.21
C VAL A 95 -16.46 0.43 -18.42
N PRO A 96 -15.86 0.44 -19.62
CA PRO A 96 -14.63 -0.30 -19.82
C PRO A 96 -13.77 0.03 -18.62
N ALA A 97 -13.12 -0.99 -18.04
CA ALA A 97 -11.99 -0.71 -17.17
C ALA A 97 -11.23 0.37 -17.91
N ALA A 98 -11.22 1.59 -17.35
CA ALA A 98 -10.52 2.67 -17.98
C ALA A 98 -9.11 2.12 -18.00
N GLU A 99 -8.67 1.66 -19.18
CA GLU A 99 -7.29 1.79 -19.58
C GLU A 99 -6.93 3.14 -19.02
N SER A 100 -6.02 3.14 -18.05
CA SER A 100 -5.53 4.36 -17.47
C SER A 100 -4.92 5.10 -18.65
N THR A 101 -5.75 5.88 -19.34
CA THR A 101 -5.32 6.96 -20.18
C THR A 101 -4.38 7.71 -19.25
N PRO A 102 -3.10 7.84 -19.61
CA PRO A 102 -2.14 8.52 -18.76
C PRO A 102 -2.75 9.87 -18.45
N VAL A 103 -3.14 10.03 -17.18
CA VAL A 103 -3.65 11.29 -16.67
C VAL A 103 -2.56 12.29 -17.01
N PRO A 104 -2.86 13.41 -17.69
CA PRO A 104 -1.83 14.37 -18.02
C PRO A 104 -1.08 14.71 -16.73
N ALA A 105 0.23 14.49 -16.82
CA ALA A 105 1.21 14.60 -15.77
C ALA A 105 1.26 16.03 -15.22
N SER A 106 0.32 16.41 -14.36
CA SER A 106 0.42 17.64 -13.56
C SER A 106 1.01 17.35 -12.17
N GLY A 107 1.03 16.08 -11.75
CA GLY A 107 1.68 15.60 -10.52
C GLY A 107 3.16 15.25 -10.69
N ASP A 108 3.59 14.83 -11.90
CA ASP A 108 4.99 14.45 -12.15
C ASP A 108 5.93 15.65 -12.01
N ASP A 109 5.49 16.87 -12.30
CA ASP A 109 6.31 18.08 -12.14
C ASP A 109 6.61 18.36 -10.66
N HIS A 110 5.64 18.13 -9.77
CA HIS A 110 5.85 18.30 -8.33
C HIS A 110 6.74 17.18 -7.75
N ASP A 111 6.52 15.94 -8.16
CA ASP A 111 7.35 14.82 -7.71
C ASP A 111 8.78 14.90 -8.28
N ALA A 112 8.94 15.35 -9.53
CA ALA A 112 10.24 15.62 -10.14
C ALA A 112 10.94 16.78 -9.43
N LEU A 113 10.21 17.84 -9.03
CA LEU A 113 10.73 18.94 -8.22
C LEU A 113 11.24 18.45 -6.86
N LEU A 114 10.43 17.66 -6.14
CA LEU A 114 10.81 17.11 -4.84
C LEU A 114 12.01 16.16 -4.94
N ARG A 115 12.09 15.36 -6.01
CA ARG A 115 13.25 14.51 -6.31
C ARG A 115 14.49 15.36 -6.59
N ARG A 116 14.38 16.43 -7.38
CA ARG A 116 15.50 17.33 -7.71
C ARG A 116 16.03 18.09 -6.50
N LEU A 117 15.14 18.52 -5.60
CA LEU A 117 15.54 19.15 -4.33
C LEU A 117 16.28 18.18 -3.40
N ARG A 118 15.90 16.89 -3.42
CA ARG A 118 16.59 15.85 -2.67
C ARG A 118 17.99 15.62 -3.21
N GLU A 119 18.14 15.49 -4.53
CA GLU A 119 19.45 15.35 -5.19
C GLU A 119 20.40 16.52 -4.88
N LEU A 120 19.91 17.77 -4.91
CA LEU A 120 20.71 18.94 -4.55
C LEU A 120 21.16 18.93 -3.08
N GLY A 121 20.29 18.46 -2.18
CA GLY A 121 20.61 18.35 -0.75
C GLY A 121 21.65 17.29 -0.43
N GLU A 122 21.73 16.21 -1.23
CA GLU A 122 22.80 15.21 -1.10
C GLU A 122 24.14 15.78 -1.61
N LEU A 123 24.16 16.43 -2.78
CA LEU A 123 25.39 17.03 -3.34
C LEU A 123 26.01 18.11 -2.43
N HIS A 124 25.18 18.89 -1.73
CA HIS A 124 25.64 19.87 -0.75
C HIS A 124 26.22 19.19 0.51
N ARG A 125 25.57 18.13 1.00
CA ARG A 125 26.06 17.37 2.16
C ARG A 125 27.37 16.65 1.87
N ASP A 126 27.55 16.19 0.64
CA ASP A 126 28.78 15.58 0.15
C ASP A 126 29.90 16.62 -0.13
N GLY A 127 29.63 17.91 0.09
CA GLY A 127 30.60 19.00 -0.06
C GLY A 127 30.96 19.33 -1.51
N VAL A 128 30.20 18.82 -2.47
CA VAL A 128 30.40 19.06 -3.92
C VAL A 128 29.93 20.46 -4.31
N LEU A 129 28.94 21.01 -3.60
CA LEU A 129 28.43 22.36 -3.78
C LEU A 129 28.74 23.20 -2.54
N THR A 130 29.20 24.43 -2.76
CA THR A 130 29.30 25.43 -1.69
C THR A 130 27.92 25.95 -1.30
N ASP A 131 27.80 26.59 -0.13
CA ASP A 131 26.53 27.13 0.38
C ASP A 131 25.87 28.13 -0.59
N ASP A 132 26.68 28.98 -1.22
CA ASP A 132 26.22 29.98 -2.20
C ASP A 132 25.72 29.31 -3.49
N GLU A 133 26.42 28.29 -3.99
CA GLU A 133 26.03 27.53 -5.18
C GLU A 133 24.75 26.71 -4.94
N PHE A 134 24.60 26.13 -3.73
CA PHE A 134 23.40 25.42 -3.34
C PHE A 134 22.19 26.36 -3.25
N ALA A 135 22.35 27.55 -2.65
CA ALA A 135 21.29 28.54 -2.55
C ALA A 135 20.80 29.00 -3.94
N MET A 136 21.73 29.26 -4.86
CA MET A 136 21.40 29.62 -6.25
C MET A 136 20.68 28.50 -7.00
N ALA A 137 21.17 27.25 -6.90
CA ALA A 137 20.57 26.10 -7.56
C ALA A 137 19.15 25.79 -7.03
N LYS A 138 18.94 25.87 -5.72
CA LYS A 138 17.64 25.68 -5.08
C LYS A 138 16.63 26.73 -5.55
N GLN A 139 17.03 28.00 -5.65
CA GLN A 139 16.15 29.05 -6.18
C GLN A 139 15.79 28.84 -7.65
N ALA A 140 16.75 28.41 -8.48
CA ALA A 140 16.49 28.13 -9.90
C ALA A 140 15.49 26.97 -10.08
N VAL A 141 15.60 25.94 -9.24
CA VAL A 141 14.69 24.78 -9.24
C VAL A 141 13.28 25.17 -8.77
N LEU A 142 13.16 26.02 -7.75
CA LEU A 142 11.86 26.49 -7.25
C LEU A 142 11.15 27.48 -8.19
N LYS A 143 11.90 28.24 -9.00
CA LYS A 143 11.34 29.20 -9.97
C LYS A 143 10.80 28.57 -11.25
N ARG A 144 10.99 27.26 -11.46
CA ARG A 144 10.62 26.57 -12.71
C ARG A 144 9.15 26.10 -12.73
N LEU A 145 8.26 26.86 -12.07
CA LEU A 145 6.81 26.71 -12.10
C LEU A 145 6.20 27.70 -13.12
#